data_AF-A0A2L2NR34-F1
#
_entry.id   AF-A0A2L2NR34-F1
#
_cell.length_a   1.000
_cell.length_b   1.000
_cell.length_c   1.000
_cell.angle_alpha   90.00
_cell.angle_beta   90.00
_cell.angle_gamma   90.00
#
_symmetry.space_group_name_H-M   'P 1'
#
loop_
_entity.id
_entity.type
_entity.pdbx_description
1 polymer ?
#
loop_
_entity_poly.entity_id
_entity_poly.type
_entity_poly.pdbx_seq_one_letter_code
_entity_poly.pdbx_strand_id
1 'polypeptide(L)'
;MHLTESSAFGDSNLLSGWLSYVRTEYRDSLGNESHIPSHRLGIAFAIAYDSYVDVHPEVAALVKATVDIFAIGIEYKCFQVIKKAMSKIFILNSLLLLSQIPNPEAKFLDLKNKLEKKGFQVIIALPPKRGAYGLLREADKKIWINPVVFELHIGTQTLIHETVHAAQVCAGKGKIKTLGLHIQPINYARPFFSHYTDVKRQDLEKEAYAVQTQPNSFELAVSLLQEHCK
;
A
#
# COMPACT_ATOMS: atom_id res chain seq x y z
N MET A 1 -49.69 -77.45 -24.44
CA MET A 1 -50.07 -77.18 -25.84
C MET A 1 -50.71 -75.81 -25.84
N HIS A 2 -50.15 -74.83 -26.57
CA HIS A 2 -50.70 -73.46 -26.77
C HIS A 2 -50.70 -72.56 -25.49
N LEU A 3 -50.38 -71.25 -25.45
CA LEU A 3 -50.15 -70.10 -26.37
C LEU A 3 -49.26 -69.10 -25.58
N THR A 4 -48.20 -68.49 -26.13
CA THR A 4 -48.14 -67.19 -26.86
C THR A 4 -48.89 -65.99 -26.29
N GLU A 5 -48.09 -64.93 -26.08
CA GLU A 5 -48.31 -63.51 -26.41
C GLU A 5 -49.20 -62.56 -25.59
N SER A 6 -48.64 -61.34 -25.49
CA SER A 6 -49.30 -60.01 -25.48
C SER A 6 -49.94 -59.58 -24.16
N SER A 7 -49.84 -58.33 -23.69
CA SER A 7 -49.16 -57.06 -24.01
C SER A 7 -49.52 -56.14 -22.82
N ALA A 8 -48.90 -55.00 -22.50
CA ALA A 8 -48.84 -53.80 -23.32
C ALA A 8 -48.08 -52.68 -22.56
N PHE A 9 -47.47 -51.76 -23.33
CA PHE A 9 -47.43 -50.28 -23.16
C PHE A 9 -47.05 -49.69 -21.78
N GLY A 10 -46.10 -48.77 -21.61
CA GLY A 10 -45.36 -47.92 -22.54
C GLY A 10 -45.14 -46.54 -21.90
N ASP A 11 -44.06 -46.36 -21.12
CA ASP A 11 -43.76 -45.09 -20.38
C ASP A 11 -42.37 -44.49 -20.70
N SER A 12 -41.73 -44.93 -21.78
CA SER A 12 -40.42 -44.41 -22.22
C SER A 12 -40.48 -43.03 -22.92
N ASN A 13 -41.67 -42.43 -23.05
CA ASN A 13 -41.88 -41.16 -23.75
C ASN A 13 -41.97 -39.92 -22.84
N LEU A 14 -42.05 -40.07 -21.51
CA LEU A 14 -42.09 -38.92 -20.58
C LEU A 14 -40.69 -38.43 -20.19
N LEU A 15 -39.75 -39.35 -19.96
CA LEU A 15 -38.35 -39.04 -19.63
C LEU A 15 -37.58 -38.45 -20.81
N SER A 16 -37.86 -38.92 -22.03
CA SER A 16 -37.26 -38.39 -23.26
C SER A 16 -37.81 -37.00 -23.62
N GLY A 17 -39.09 -36.75 -23.38
CA GLY A 17 -39.71 -35.42 -23.51
C GLY A 17 -39.13 -34.40 -22.51
N TRP A 18 -38.95 -34.80 -21.25
CA TRP A 18 -38.36 -33.95 -20.19
C TRP A 18 -36.89 -33.61 -20.45
N LEU A 19 -36.07 -34.60 -20.85
CA LEU A 19 -34.67 -34.38 -21.18
C LEU A 19 -34.48 -33.48 -22.42
N SER A 20 -35.45 -33.48 -23.34
CA SER A 20 -35.47 -32.56 -24.49
C SER A 20 -35.82 -31.13 -24.05
N TYR A 21 -36.84 -30.95 -23.20
CA TYR A 21 -37.25 -29.63 -22.67
C TYR A 21 -36.13 -28.93 -21.89
N VAL A 22 -35.47 -29.67 -20.98
CA VAL A 22 -34.35 -29.15 -20.17
C VAL A 22 -33.13 -28.82 -21.05
N ARG A 23 -32.91 -29.56 -22.14
CA ARG A 23 -31.79 -29.33 -23.08
C ARG A 23 -32.03 -28.09 -23.97
N THR A 24 -33.27 -27.77 -24.33
CA THR A 24 -33.60 -26.55 -25.09
C THR A 24 -33.55 -25.29 -24.24
N GLU A 25 -34.13 -25.28 -23.03
CA GLU A 25 -34.08 -24.08 -22.16
C GLU A 25 -32.64 -23.74 -21.71
N TYR A 26 -31.78 -24.75 -21.52
CA TYR A 26 -30.38 -24.53 -21.16
C TYR A 26 -29.52 -24.02 -22.34
N ARG A 27 -29.89 -24.36 -23.58
CA ARG A 27 -29.18 -23.89 -24.78
C ARG A 27 -29.54 -22.44 -25.12
N ASP A 28 -30.79 -22.05 -24.89
CA ASP A 28 -31.26 -20.68 -25.15
C ASP A 28 -30.81 -19.69 -24.07
N SER A 29 -30.55 -20.16 -22.84
CA SER A 29 -30.02 -19.34 -21.73
C SER A 29 -28.54 -18.96 -21.87
N LEU A 30 -27.77 -19.59 -22.77
CA LEU A 30 -26.37 -19.23 -23.04
C LEU A 30 -26.23 -18.15 -24.14
N GLY A 31 -27.32 -17.79 -24.81
CA GLY A 31 -27.33 -16.87 -25.95
C GLY A 31 -27.99 -15.50 -25.69
N ASN A 32 -28.67 -15.29 -24.57
CA ASN A 32 -29.33 -14.02 -24.26
C ASN A 32 -29.20 -13.68 -22.77
N GLU A 33 -28.71 -12.47 -22.47
CA GLU A 33 -28.73 -11.89 -21.14
C GLU A 33 -30.17 -11.60 -20.72
N SER A 34 -30.87 -12.60 -20.20
CA SER A 34 -32.04 -12.39 -19.35
C SER A 34 -31.97 -13.29 -18.12
N HIS A 35 -31.81 -12.61 -16.99
CA HIS A 35 -31.66 -13.18 -15.66
C HIS A 35 -32.87 -14.07 -15.32
N ILE A 36 -32.71 -15.40 -15.30
CA ILE A 36 -33.60 -16.26 -14.53
C ILE A 36 -33.03 -16.29 -13.10
N PRO A 37 -33.79 -15.85 -12.07
CA PRO A 37 -33.29 -15.87 -10.70
C PRO A 37 -33.03 -17.30 -10.25
N SER A 38 -31.84 -17.57 -9.70
CA SER A 38 -31.43 -18.88 -9.16
C SER A 38 -32.43 -19.50 -8.19
N HIS A 39 -33.24 -18.65 -7.54
CA HIS A 39 -34.31 -19.05 -6.63
C HIS A 39 -35.47 -19.80 -7.32
N ARG A 40 -35.71 -19.61 -8.63
CA ARG A 40 -36.78 -20.31 -9.37
C ARG A 40 -36.38 -21.72 -9.82
N LEU A 41 -35.10 -21.96 -10.12
CA LEU A 41 -34.59 -23.32 -10.40
C LEU A 41 -34.56 -24.20 -9.14
N GLY A 42 -34.21 -23.64 -7.98
CA GLY A 42 -34.24 -24.36 -6.71
C GLY A 42 -35.64 -24.80 -6.29
N ILE A 43 -36.65 -23.95 -6.53
CA ILE A 43 -38.06 -24.27 -6.21
C ILE A 43 -38.60 -25.36 -7.16
N ALA A 44 -38.28 -25.32 -8.45
CA ALA A 44 -38.71 -26.35 -9.39
C ALA A 44 -38.12 -27.74 -9.07
N PHE A 45 -36.89 -27.80 -8.56
CA PHE A 45 -36.25 -29.04 -8.13
C PHE A 45 -36.81 -29.57 -6.80
N ALA A 46 -37.16 -28.69 -5.86
CA ALA A 46 -37.77 -29.07 -4.59
C ALA A 46 -39.20 -29.64 -4.76
N ILE A 47 -39.99 -29.08 -5.67
CA ILE A 47 -41.35 -29.58 -5.98
C ILE A 47 -41.30 -30.96 -6.66
N ALA A 48 -40.27 -31.21 -7.49
CA ALA A 48 -40.05 -32.54 -8.09
C ALA A 48 -39.59 -33.58 -7.06
N TYR A 49 -38.91 -33.17 -5.98
CA TYR A 49 -38.43 -34.04 -4.91
C TYR A 49 -39.58 -34.55 -4.02
N ASP A 50 -40.50 -33.67 -3.61
CA ASP A 50 -41.67 -34.07 -2.79
C ASP A 50 -42.63 -35.00 -3.52
N SER A 51 -42.65 -34.96 -4.86
CA SER A 51 -43.55 -35.79 -5.67
C SER A 51 -43.02 -37.22 -5.92
N TYR A 52 -41.74 -37.50 -5.66
CA TYR A 52 -41.07 -38.75 -6.06
C TYR A 52 -40.60 -39.63 -4.88
N VAL A 53 -40.49 -39.07 -3.67
CA VAL A 53 -40.00 -39.77 -2.48
C VAL A 53 -40.97 -40.85 -1.96
N ASP A 54 -42.27 -40.73 -2.26
CA ASP A 54 -43.28 -41.68 -1.78
C ASP A 54 -43.40 -42.98 -2.60
N VAL A 55 -42.73 -43.10 -3.75
CA VAL A 55 -42.96 -44.23 -4.67
C VAL A 55 -41.83 -45.27 -4.69
N HIS A 56 -40.56 -44.88 -4.48
CA HIS A 56 -39.44 -45.84 -4.45
C HIS A 56 -38.29 -45.39 -3.52
N PRO A 57 -38.18 -45.95 -2.29
CA PRO A 57 -37.19 -45.53 -1.31
C PRO A 57 -35.73 -45.83 -1.71
N GLU A 58 -35.50 -46.73 -2.66
CA GLU A 58 -34.17 -47.06 -3.17
C GLU A 58 -33.57 -45.96 -4.07
N VAL A 59 -34.41 -45.13 -4.70
CA VAL A 59 -33.97 -44.05 -5.61
C VAL A 59 -33.73 -42.73 -4.86
N ALA A 60 -34.33 -42.57 -3.68
CA ALA A 60 -34.21 -41.37 -2.84
C ALA A 60 -32.76 -41.08 -2.42
N ALA A 61 -31.97 -42.12 -2.14
CA ALA A 61 -30.56 -41.97 -1.78
C ALA A 61 -29.71 -41.43 -2.94
N LEU A 62 -30.02 -41.84 -4.18
CA LEU A 62 -29.30 -41.41 -5.38
C LEU A 62 -29.65 -39.96 -5.74
N VAL A 63 -30.93 -39.58 -5.64
CA VAL A 63 -31.39 -38.20 -5.88
C VAL A 63 -30.83 -37.25 -4.82
N LYS A 64 -30.85 -37.64 -3.55
CA LYS A 64 -30.24 -36.87 -2.45
C LYS A 64 -28.74 -36.65 -2.67
N ALA A 65 -28.00 -37.72 -3.03
CA ALA A 65 -26.58 -37.62 -3.34
C ALA A 65 -26.30 -36.68 -4.53
N THR A 66 -27.19 -36.65 -5.54
CA THR A 66 -27.03 -35.78 -6.71
C THR A 66 -27.29 -34.30 -6.37
N VAL A 67 -28.27 -34.02 -5.51
CA VAL A 67 -28.56 -32.67 -5.00
C VAL A 67 -27.43 -32.16 -4.09
N ASP A 68 -26.90 -33.02 -3.21
CA ASP A 68 -25.78 -32.70 -2.34
C ASP A 68 -24.49 -32.39 -3.15
N ILE A 69 -24.22 -33.16 -4.22
CA ILE A 69 -23.11 -32.88 -5.15
C ILE A 69 -23.29 -31.54 -5.88
N PHE A 70 -24.53 -31.19 -6.26
CA PHE A 70 -24.83 -29.91 -6.90
C PHE A 70 -24.67 -28.73 -5.93
N ALA A 71 -25.08 -28.88 -4.67
CA ALA A 71 -24.88 -27.89 -3.61
C ALA A 71 -23.40 -27.66 -3.30
N ILE A 72 -22.59 -28.73 -3.21
CA ILE A 72 -21.13 -28.65 -3.03
C ILE A 72 -20.46 -27.95 -4.22
N GLY A 73 -20.94 -28.18 -5.45
CA GLY A 73 -20.44 -27.53 -6.66
C GLY A 73 -20.69 -26.02 -6.73
N ILE A 74 -21.84 -25.55 -6.19
CA ILE A 74 -22.18 -24.12 -6.08
C ILE A 74 -21.33 -23.45 -4.99
N GLU A 75 -21.13 -24.11 -3.85
CA GLU A 75 -20.24 -23.62 -2.79
C GLU A 75 -18.78 -23.51 -3.26
N TYR A 76 -18.28 -24.49 -4.04
CA TYR A 76 -16.91 -24.46 -4.57
C TYR A 76 -16.66 -23.35 -5.59
N LYS A 77 -17.65 -23.05 -6.47
CA LYS A 77 -17.53 -21.92 -7.41
C LYS A 77 -17.60 -20.57 -6.68
N CYS A 78 -18.43 -20.44 -5.64
CA CYS A 78 -18.48 -19.25 -4.81
C CYS A 78 -17.17 -19.03 -4.04
N PHE A 79 -16.59 -20.09 -3.47
CA PHE A 79 -15.31 -20.06 -2.76
C PHE A 79 -14.12 -19.71 -3.67
N GLN A 80 -14.11 -20.17 -4.91
CA GLN A 80 -13.07 -19.82 -5.89
C GLN A 80 -13.15 -18.36 -6.35
N VAL A 81 -14.37 -17.81 -6.51
CA VAL A 81 -14.57 -16.38 -6.82
C VAL A 81 -14.15 -15.50 -5.62
N ILE A 82 -14.49 -15.91 -4.39
CA ILE A 82 -14.09 -15.21 -3.16
C ILE A 82 -12.58 -15.25 -2.95
N LYS A 83 -11.89 -16.39 -3.17
CA LYS A 83 -10.41 -16.47 -3.12
C LYS A 83 -9.74 -15.55 -4.15
N LYS A 84 -10.27 -15.48 -5.37
CA LYS A 84 -9.72 -14.62 -6.44
C LYS A 84 -9.95 -13.13 -6.14
N ALA A 85 -11.08 -12.79 -5.51
CA ALA A 85 -11.37 -11.43 -5.04
C ALA A 85 -10.50 -11.03 -3.82
N MET A 86 -10.37 -11.92 -2.82
CA MET A 86 -9.54 -11.69 -1.64
C MET A 86 -8.04 -11.62 -1.96
N SER A 87 -7.55 -12.41 -2.91
CA SER A 87 -6.15 -12.34 -3.39
C SER A 87 -5.87 -11.03 -4.13
N LYS A 88 -6.80 -10.53 -4.94
CA LYS A 88 -6.68 -9.21 -5.58
C LYS A 88 -6.71 -8.06 -4.57
N ILE A 89 -7.55 -8.15 -3.53
CA ILE A 89 -7.64 -7.14 -2.46
C ILE A 89 -6.37 -7.11 -1.59
N PHE A 90 -5.78 -8.28 -1.29
CA PHE A 90 -4.56 -8.35 -0.48
C PHE A 90 -3.31 -7.82 -1.22
N ILE A 91 -3.23 -8.05 -2.53
CA ILE A 91 -2.16 -7.48 -3.38
C ILE A 91 -2.34 -5.97 -3.55
N LEU A 92 -3.57 -5.46 -3.71
CA LEU A 92 -3.82 -4.01 -3.82
C LEU A 92 -3.43 -3.25 -2.55
N ASN A 93 -3.77 -3.79 -1.37
CA ASN A 93 -3.44 -3.15 -0.09
C ASN A 93 -1.92 -3.14 0.19
N SER A 94 -1.20 -4.17 -0.26
CA SER A 94 0.26 -4.24 -0.10
C SER A 94 1.00 -3.22 -0.99
N LEU A 95 0.49 -2.92 -2.19
CA LEU A 95 1.06 -1.86 -3.05
C LEU A 95 0.75 -0.44 -2.54
N LEU A 96 -0.40 -0.22 -1.90
CA LEU A 96 -0.78 1.07 -1.30
C LEU A 96 0.07 1.45 -0.09
N LEU A 97 0.64 0.48 0.63
CA LEU A 97 1.57 0.72 1.76
C LEU A 97 2.98 1.12 1.29
N LEU A 98 3.42 0.67 0.11
CA LEU A 98 4.76 0.97 -0.42
C LEU A 98 4.86 2.37 -1.05
N SER A 99 3.74 2.94 -1.53
CA SER A 99 3.73 4.31 -2.08
C SER A 99 3.80 5.41 -1.02
N GLN A 100 3.64 5.06 0.26
CA GLN A 100 3.71 5.99 1.39
C GLN A 100 5.09 6.08 2.03
N ILE A 101 6.08 5.29 1.57
CA ILE A 101 7.44 5.41 2.08
C ILE A 101 8.00 6.74 1.57
N PRO A 102 8.31 7.70 2.46
CA PRO A 102 8.81 9.00 2.04
C PRO A 102 10.13 8.79 1.30
N ASN A 103 10.15 9.09 0.00
CA ASN A 103 11.37 9.05 -0.80
C ASN A 103 12.38 10.06 -0.22
N PRO A 104 13.51 9.63 0.38
CA PRO A 104 14.50 10.53 0.96
C PRO A 104 15.06 11.53 -0.06
N GLU A 105 15.12 11.13 -1.32
CA GLU A 105 15.54 11.96 -2.45
C GLU A 105 14.54 13.09 -2.71
N ALA A 106 13.23 12.82 -2.62
CA ALA A 106 12.19 13.83 -2.78
C ALA A 106 12.25 14.88 -1.67
N LYS A 107 12.47 14.46 -0.41
CA LYS A 107 12.68 15.40 0.71
C LYS A 107 13.95 16.21 0.52
N PHE A 108 15.05 15.60 0.08
CA PHE A 108 16.29 16.32 -0.20
C PHE A 108 16.08 17.41 -1.25
N LEU A 109 15.44 17.08 -2.38
CA LEU A 109 15.17 18.02 -3.46
C LEU A 109 14.23 19.16 -3.03
N ASP A 110 13.17 18.86 -2.26
CA ASP A 110 12.28 19.90 -1.75
C ASP A 110 13.02 20.87 -0.82
N LEU A 111 13.83 20.35 0.12
CA LEU A 111 14.58 21.18 1.05
C LEU A 111 15.65 22.03 0.33
N LYS A 112 16.34 21.43 -0.65
CA LYS A 112 17.28 22.14 -1.52
C LYS A 112 16.59 23.32 -2.22
N ASN A 113 15.43 23.08 -2.85
CA ASN A 113 14.68 24.12 -3.54
C ASN A 113 14.22 25.23 -2.60
N LYS A 114 13.83 24.91 -1.36
CA LYS A 114 13.46 25.92 -0.35
C LYS A 114 14.66 26.77 0.07
N LEU A 115 15.82 26.16 0.30
CA LEU A 115 17.07 26.89 0.59
C LEU A 115 17.45 27.82 -0.56
N GLU A 116 17.36 27.35 -1.79
CA GLU A 116 17.69 28.14 -2.99
C GLU A 116 16.74 29.32 -3.18
N LYS A 117 15.44 29.14 -2.91
CA LYS A 117 14.48 30.25 -2.86
C LYS A 117 14.79 31.29 -1.78
N LYS A 118 15.55 30.92 -0.74
CA LYS A 118 16.03 31.84 0.33
C LYS A 118 17.42 32.42 0.04
N GLY A 119 17.93 32.24 -1.18
CA GLY A 119 19.18 32.82 -1.64
C GLY A 119 20.43 32.07 -1.16
N PHE A 120 20.29 30.83 -0.71
CA PHE A 120 21.43 29.92 -0.52
C PHE A 120 21.73 29.19 -1.82
N GLN A 121 22.98 28.80 -2.04
CA GLN A 121 23.36 27.95 -3.16
C GLN A 121 23.76 26.56 -2.63
N VAL A 122 23.00 25.53 -3.00
CA VAL A 122 23.29 24.15 -2.60
C VAL A 122 24.09 23.45 -3.69
N ILE A 123 25.33 23.09 -3.38
CA ILE A 123 26.32 22.55 -4.31
C ILE A 123 26.59 21.10 -3.94
N ILE A 124 26.30 20.18 -4.86
CA ILE A 124 26.63 18.75 -4.69
C ILE A 124 28.05 18.54 -5.21
N ALA A 125 29.03 18.69 -4.32
CA ALA A 125 30.46 18.54 -4.60
C ALA A 125 31.23 18.36 -3.28
N LEU A 126 32.50 17.97 -3.36
CA LEU A 126 33.36 17.88 -2.18
C LEU A 126 33.42 19.24 -1.45
N PRO A 127 33.12 19.30 -0.15
CA PRO A 127 33.27 20.53 0.62
C PRO A 127 34.75 20.98 0.70
N PRO A 128 35.02 22.30 0.72
CA PRO A 128 36.37 22.83 0.93
C PRO A 128 37.04 22.35 2.23
N LYS A 129 36.24 21.99 3.25
CA LYS A 129 36.72 21.40 4.50
C LYS A 129 36.81 19.88 4.36
N ARG A 130 38.02 19.33 4.43
CA ARG A 130 38.26 17.88 4.34
C ARG A 130 37.48 17.13 5.44
N GLY A 131 36.88 16.01 5.06
CA GLY A 131 36.14 15.13 5.97
C GLY A 131 34.72 15.60 6.32
N ALA A 132 34.28 16.75 5.80
CA ALA A 132 32.91 17.22 6.02
C ALA A 132 31.93 16.50 5.07
N TYR A 133 30.77 16.13 5.61
CA TYR A 133 29.63 15.66 4.82
C TYR A 133 28.78 16.82 4.29
N GLY A 134 28.58 17.84 5.12
CA GLY A 134 27.94 19.10 4.77
C GLY A 134 28.83 20.27 5.21
N LEU A 135 28.73 21.40 4.53
CA LEU A 135 29.37 22.63 4.97
C LEU A 135 28.58 23.85 4.49
N LEU A 136 28.03 24.61 5.41
CA LEU A 136 27.60 25.97 5.16
C LEU A 136 28.76 26.96 5.31
N ARG A 137 28.88 27.87 4.33
CA ARG A 137 29.70 29.08 4.44
C ARG A 137 28.81 30.30 4.44
N GLU A 138 28.84 31.02 5.55
CA GLU A 138 27.97 32.17 5.83
C GLU A 138 28.25 33.33 4.87
N ALA A 139 29.53 33.56 4.53
CA ALA A 139 30.00 34.71 3.78
C ALA A 139 29.34 34.85 2.39
N ASP A 140 29.05 33.73 1.74
CA ASP A 140 28.45 33.71 0.40
C ASP A 140 27.25 32.76 0.29
N LYS A 141 26.67 32.37 1.44
CA LYS A 141 25.48 31.50 1.52
C LYS A 141 25.57 30.21 0.71
N LYS A 142 26.77 29.64 0.61
CA LYS A 142 26.99 28.37 -0.08
C LYS A 142 26.91 27.20 0.90
N ILE A 143 26.23 26.15 0.48
CA ILE A 143 26.11 24.89 1.19
C ILE A 143 26.69 23.81 0.30
N TRP A 144 27.81 23.22 0.69
CA TRP A 144 28.35 22.03 0.03
C TRP A 144 27.75 20.78 0.66
N ILE A 145 27.33 19.85 -0.19
CA ILE A 145 26.90 18.51 0.20
C ILE A 145 27.84 17.54 -0.50
N ASN A 146 28.60 16.80 0.31
CA ASN A 146 29.53 15.80 -0.18
C ASN A 146 28.76 14.66 -0.86
N PRO A 147 29.02 14.30 -2.14
CA PRO A 147 28.25 13.29 -2.85
C PRO A 147 28.16 11.91 -2.15
N VAL A 148 29.16 11.56 -1.31
CA VAL A 148 29.17 10.29 -0.56
C VAL A 148 27.95 10.12 0.36
N VAL A 149 27.30 11.21 0.78
CA VAL A 149 26.13 11.14 1.68
C VAL A 149 24.93 10.44 1.05
N PHE A 150 24.85 10.39 -0.27
CA PHE A 150 23.77 9.69 -0.99
C PHE A 150 23.99 8.18 -0.94
N GLU A 151 25.22 7.72 -1.13
CA GLU A 151 25.60 6.31 -0.97
C GLU A 151 25.42 5.83 0.48
N LEU A 152 25.72 6.71 1.44
CA LEU A 152 25.52 6.45 2.87
C LEU A 152 24.06 6.60 3.32
N HIS A 153 23.15 7.00 2.43
CA HIS A 153 21.73 7.24 2.75
C HIS A 153 21.49 8.27 3.86
N ILE A 154 22.40 9.23 4.03
CA ILE A 154 22.32 10.32 5.02
C ILE A 154 22.14 11.70 4.40
N GLY A 155 22.00 11.82 3.07
CA GLY A 155 21.93 13.10 2.37
C GLY A 155 20.85 14.06 2.87
N THR A 156 19.62 13.56 3.10
CA THR A 156 18.53 14.38 3.66
C THR A 156 18.88 14.90 5.06
N GLN A 157 19.51 14.06 5.90
CA GLN A 157 19.89 14.43 7.26
C GLN A 157 21.03 15.45 7.27
N THR A 158 22.01 15.29 6.37
CA THR A 158 23.06 16.29 6.14
C THR A 158 22.47 17.62 5.71
N LEU A 159 21.53 17.64 4.75
CA LEU A 159 20.93 18.89 4.32
C LEU A 159 20.03 19.53 5.38
N ILE A 160 19.32 18.73 6.19
CA ILE A 160 18.58 19.22 7.36
C ILE A 160 19.52 19.94 8.33
N HIS A 161 20.67 19.35 8.64
CA HIS A 161 21.68 19.95 9.50
C HIS A 161 22.13 21.32 8.96
N GLU A 162 22.54 21.38 7.69
CA GLU A 162 22.96 22.63 7.05
C GLU A 162 21.81 23.65 6.94
N THR A 163 20.56 23.20 6.88
CA THR A 163 19.38 24.08 6.89
C THR A 163 19.23 24.80 8.23
N VAL A 164 19.52 24.13 9.35
CA VAL A 164 19.53 24.79 10.67
C VAL A 164 20.61 25.86 10.72
N HIS A 165 21.81 25.58 10.20
CA HIS A 165 22.85 26.59 10.05
C HIS A 165 22.41 27.75 9.14
N ALA A 166 21.66 27.49 8.07
CA ALA A 166 21.11 28.53 7.21
C ALA A 166 20.13 29.44 7.98
N ALA A 167 19.24 28.84 8.78
CA ALA A 167 18.33 29.58 9.65
C ALA A 167 19.09 30.40 10.72
N GLN A 168 20.12 29.83 11.34
CA GLN A 168 21.02 30.50 12.29
C GLN A 168 21.72 31.72 11.65
N VAL A 169 22.18 31.61 10.40
CA VAL A 169 22.77 32.74 9.64
C VAL A 169 21.75 33.84 9.39
N CYS A 170 20.51 33.48 9.00
CA CYS A 170 19.45 34.46 8.80
C CYS A 170 19.07 35.17 10.10
N ALA A 171 18.96 34.43 11.21
CA ALA A 171 18.66 34.98 12.53
C ALA A 171 19.74 35.94 13.05
N GLY A 172 20.99 35.76 12.64
CA GLY A 172 22.10 36.67 12.92
C GLY A 172 22.43 37.64 11.79
N LYS A 173 21.52 37.84 10.83
CA LYS A 173 21.64 38.84 9.74
C LYS A 173 22.94 38.69 8.93
N GLY A 174 23.31 37.46 8.59
CA GLY A 174 24.53 37.14 7.83
C GLY A 174 25.72 36.70 8.68
N LYS A 175 25.52 36.57 10.00
CA LYS A 175 26.43 35.87 10.92
C LYS A 175 25.69 34.75 11.59
N ILE A 176 26.33 33.60 11.78
CA ILE A 176 25.73 32.48 12.50
C ILE A 176 25.55 32.85 13.97
N LYS A 177 24.38 32.52 14.52
CA LYS A 177 24.09 32.59 15.95
C LYS A 177 23.08 31.51 16.31
N THR A 178 23.00 31.16 17.58
CA THR A 178 21.99 30.22 18.08
C THR A 178 20.58 30.77 17.89
N LEU A 179 19.62 29.86 17.69
CA LEU A 179 18.19 30.16 17.60
C LEU A 179 17.51 30.15 18.97
N GLY A 180 18.14 29.57 19.98
CA GLY A 180 17.58 29.42 21.33
C GLY A 180 16.61 28.25 21.44
N LEU A 181 16.86 27.15 20.73
CA LEU A 181 15.89 26.05 20.64
C LEU A 181 15.74 25.30 21.98
N HIS A 182 14.50 25.06 22.39
CA HIS A 182 14.17 24.26 23.58
C HIS A 182 14.04 22.75 23.29
N ILE A 183 14.86 22.25 22.37
CA ILE A 183 14.96 20.82 22.04
C ILE A 183 16.37 20.33 22.28
N GLN A 184 16.51 19.08 22.73
CA GLN A 184 17.80 18.46 23.00
C GLN A 184 18.10 17.38 21.96
N PRO A 185 19.36 17.22 21.55
CA PRO A 185 19.76 16.09 20.71
C PRO A 185 19.65 14.78 21.49
N ILE A 186 19.42 13.68 20.78
CA ILE A 186 19.55 12.35 21.38
C ILE A 186 20.97 12.13 21.91
N ASN A 187 21.12 11.31 22.96
CA ASN A 187 22.43 11.07 23.60
C ASN A 187 23.51 10.59 22.62
N TYR A 188 23.13 9.79 21.61
CA TYR A 188 24.04 9.29 20.58
C TYR A 188 24.64 10.38 19.70
N ALA A 189 24.00 11.55 19.59
CA ALA A 189 24.53 12.65 18.79
C ALA A 189 25.57 13.52 19.54
N ARG A 190 25.69 13.34 20.86
CA ARG A 190 26.57 14.16 21.71
C ARG A 190 28.04 14.20 21.25
N PRO A 191 28.68 13.08 20.82
CA PRO A 191 30.07 13.11 20.37
C PRO A 191 30.32 14.02 19.17
N PHE A 192 29.31 14.24 18.31
CA PHE A 192 29.47 15.02 17.09
C PHE A 192 29.61 16.52 17.30
N PHE A 193 29.21 17.04 18.46
CA PHE A 193 29.41 18.47 18.80
C PHE A 193 30.23 18.69 20.07
N SER A 194 30.43 17.68 20.91
CA SER A 194 31.16 17.85 22.18
C SER A 194 32.68 17.98 22.03
N HIS A 195 33.23 17.69 20.84
CA HIS A 195 34.67 17.82 20.58
C HIS A 195 35.09 19.26 20.28
N TYR A 196 34.14 20.18 20.05
CA TYR A 196 34.44 21.59 19.85
C TYR A 196 34.89 22.24 21.17
N THR A 197 36.04 22.90 21.15
CA THR A 197 36.57 23.63 22.32
C THR A 197 35.89 24.98 22.53
N ASP A 198 35.35 25.58 21.46
CA ASP A 198 34.56 26.81 21.54
C ASP A 198 33.12 26.47 21.92
N VAL A 199 32.70 26.95 23.09
CA VAL A 199 31.34 26.76 23.63
C VAL A 199 30.29 27.32 22.66
N LYS A 200 30.56 28.44 22.00
CA LYS A 200 29.61 29.01 21.02
C LYS A 200 29.44 28.08 19.83
N ARG A 201 30.54 27.52 19.31
CA ARG A 201 30.46 26.52 18.23
C ARG A 201 29.74 25.26 18.70
N GLN A 202 30.01 24.81 19.92
CA GLN A 202 29.33 23.66 20.51
C GLN A 202 27.81 23.87 20.57
N ASP A 203 27.34 25.04 21.00
CA ASP A 203 25.91 25.35 21.10
C ASP A 203 25.24 25.43 19.72
N LEU A 204 25.91 26.00 18.72
CA LEU A 204 25.42 26.06 17.33
C LEU A 204 25.18 24.66 16.74
N GLU A 205 26.17 23.79 16.92
CA GLU A 205 26.15 22.41 16.43
C GLU A 205 25.14 21.57 17.23
N LYS A 206 25.04 21.81 18.53
CA LYS A 206 24.05 21.16 19.41
C LYS A 206 22.63 21.41 18.91
N GLU A 207 22.28 22.64 18.52
CA GLU A 207 20.97 22.95 17.96
C GLU A 207 20.72 22.24 16.63
N ALA A 208 21.72 22.21 15.73
CA ALA A 208 21.61 21.53 14.44
C ALA A 208 21.39 20.01 14.63
N TYR A 209 22.15 19.37 15.51
CA TYR A 209 21.93 17.96 15.87
C TYR A 209 20.61 17.74 16.63
N ALA A 210 20.16 18.70 17.44
CA ALA A 210 18.87 18.61 18.12
C ALA A 210 17.73 18.48 17.11
N VAL A 211 17.73 19.31 16.07
CA VAL A 211 16.74 19.26 14.98
C VAL A 211 16.90 17.99 14.15
N GLN A 212 18.13 17.68 13.69
CA GLN A 212 18.41 16.54 12.81
C GLN A 212 17.93 15.21 13.39
N THR A 213 18.00 15.05 14.72
CA THR A 213 17.66 13.81 15.40
C THR A 213 16.19 13.67 15.79
N GLN A 214 15.34 14.67 15.50
CA GLN A 214 13.90 14.56 15.73
C GLN A 214 13.19 13.69 14.69
N PRO A 215 12.08 13.01 15.05
CA PRO A 215 11.28 12.25 14.09
C PRO A 215 10.62 13.14 13.00
N ASN A 216 10.34 14.41 13.31
CA ASN A 216 9.81 15.43 12.41
C ASN A 216 10.88 16.44 11.95
N SER A 217 12.14 16.00 11.83
CA SER A 217 13.29 16.87 11.56
C SER A 217 13.18 17.67 10.27
N PHE A 218 12.54 17.10 9.23
CA PHE A 218 12.31 17.78 7.96
C PHE A 218 11.39 18.99 8.14
N GLU A 219 10.23 18.78 8.73
CA GLU A 219 9.21 19.81 8.94
C GLU A 219 9.75 20.92 9.87
N LEU A 220 10.51 20.54 10.89
CA LEU A 220 11.17 21.47 11.80
C LEU A 220 12.25 22.31 11.12
N ALA A 221 13.09 21.72 10.27
CA ALA A 221 14.09 22.47 9.52
C ALA A 221 13.44 23.48 8.56
N VAL A 222 12.36 23.08 7.89
CA VAL A 222 11.58 23.97 7.01
C VAL A 222 10.97 25.13 7.80
N SER A 223 10.38 24.86 8.97
CA SER A 223 9.77 25.92 9.79
C SER A 223 10.82 26.93 10.27
N LEU A 224 11.98 26.47 10.75
CA LEU A 224 13.08 27.35 11.19
C LEU A 224 13.61 28.20 10.02
N LEU A 225 13.76 27.59 8.84
CA LEU A 225 14.18 28.33 7.64
C LEU A 225 13.17 29.42 7.27
N GLN A 226 11.86 29.11 7.32
CA GLN A 226 10.80 30.06 7.00
C GLN A 226 10.71 31.20 8.04
N GLU A 227 10.85 30.88 9.32
CA GLU A 227 10.77 31.84 10.42
C GLU A 227 11.91 32.86 10.35
N HIS A 228 13.14 32.40 10.11
CA HIS A 228 14.31 33.25 10.23
C HIS A 228 14.78 33.87 8.91
N CYS A 229 14.59 33.20 7.77
CA CYS A 229 14.98 33.73 6.47
C CYS A 229 13.80 34.40 5.78
N LYS A 230 13.76 35.74 5.83
CA LYS A 230 12.75 36.55 5.14
C LYS A 230 13.11 36.71 3.66
#